data_AF-A0A7K4GXA7-F1
#
_entry.id   AF-A0A7K4GXA7-F1
#
_cell.length_a   1.000
_cell.length_b   1.000
_cell.length_c   1.000
_cell.angle_alpha   90.00
_cell.angle_beta   90.00
_cell.angle_gamma   90.00
#
_symmetry.space_group_name_H-M   'P 1'
#
loop_
_entity.id
_entity.type
_entity.pdbx_description
1 polymer ?
#
loop_
_entity_poly.entity_id
_entity_poly.type
_entity_poly.pdbx_seq_one_letter_code
_entity_poly.pdbx_strand_id
1 'polypeptide(L)'
;MEEDPKKLLYIANKKYGEVIGEGFKLFAKNYRYLILPFAIFGVLTIFLKILLLTEFELYINDLGRSISERLGPPTDISEFIESEFFLLLQYLFLNFLLLICQALIGGPVGGIITTIAMCSVSTFLLKKHLNGEADFVSSFKSSFNKRMLLVILVIGIGFPLGMFFLFIPSIIIYNFFIFLVFTYNMKDVENPISEARLIAKGAFWKLIGMIIINSILIATVSFIYKLIIDFVLDLSIINISPSRDYGSKFLYQLLYSITDIIFAPLLICLLTCFFSKLKAQKDLDSKFIKRYYPARKQAEPYKELARVEIPLEGEAIYCSFCGHLIKTPEKFCPNCGELLIS
;
A
#
# COMPACT_ATOMS: atom_id res chain seq x y z
N MET A 1 25.78 0.89 9.65
CA MET A 1 25.83 2.33 9.96
C MET A 1 25.33 2.48 11.40
N GLU A 2 26.15 2.99 12.34
CA GLU A 2 25.73 3.14 13.74
C GLU A 2 24.77 4.31 13.89
N GLU A 3 23.47 4.02 13.80
CA GLU A 3 22.42 4.97 14.17
C GLU A 3 22.46 5.25 15.67
N ASP A 4 22.46 6.54 16.04
CA ASP A 4 22.45 6.99 17.44
C ASP A 4 21.30 6.29 18.20
N PRO A 5 21.61 5.48 19.23
CA PRO A 5 20.61 4.72 19.97
C PRO A 5 19.54 5.62 20.61
N LYS A 6 19.86 6.88 20.96
CA LYS A 6 18.88 7.83 21.50
C LYS A 6 17.84 8.24 20.46
N LYS A 7 18.28 8.44 19.21
CA LYS A 7 17.41 8.77 18.08
C LYS A 7 16.51 7.61 17.71
N LEU A 8 17.04 6.38 17.72
CA LEU A 8 16.23 5.17 17.50
C LEU A 8 15.18 4.99 18.59
N LEU A 9 15.54 5.18 19.85
CA LEU A 9 14.62 5.12 20.98
C LEU A 9 13.50 6.16 20.87
N TYR A 10 13.84 7.38 20.44
CA TYR A 10 12.86 8.43 20.19
C TYR A 10 11.88 8.06 19.08
N ILE A 11 12.37 7.55 17.95
CA ILE A 11 11.52 7.13 16.81
C ILE A 11 10.62 5.95 17.19
N ALA A 12 11.15 4.96 17.91
CA ALA A 12 10.42 3.77 18.32
C ALA A 12 9.26 4.06 19.30
N ASN A 13 9.42 5.07 20.17
CA ASN A 13 8.44 5.41 21.21
C ASN A 13 7.27 6.28 20.72
N LYS A 14 7.31 6.79 19.48
CA LYS A 14 6.28 7.70 18.97
C LYS A 14 4.89 7.09 19.01
N LYS A 15 3.89 7.85 19.42
CA LYS A 15 2.48 7.41 19.40
C LYS A 15 1.98 7.31 17.96
N TYR A 16 0.94 6.51 17.73
CA TYR A 16 0.39 6.33 16.38
C TYR A 16 -0.08 7.65 15.73
N GLY A 17 -0.73 8.53 16.49
CA GLY A 17 -1.12 9.86 16.01
C GLY A 17 0.06 10.77 15.67
N GLU A 18 1.17 10.68 16.41
CA GLU A 18 2.40 11.42 16.11
C GLU A 18 3.02 10.95 14.79
N VAL A 19 3.01 9.62 14.54
CA VAL A 19 3.49 9.04 13.28
C VAL A 19 2.66 9.54 12.09
N ILE A 20 1.33 9.60 12.22
CA ILE A 20 0.45 10.14 11.18
C ILE A 20 0.78 11.62 10.93
N GLY A 21 0.88 12.42 12.00
CA GLY A 21 1.21 13.85 11.89
C GLY A 21 2.58 14.09 11.23
N GLU A 22 3.57 13.24 11.50
CA GLU A 22 4.86 13.28 10.81
C GLU A 22 4.76 12.90 9.34
N GLY A 23 3.92 11.94 8.97
CA GLY A 23 3.66 11.60 7.58
C GLY A 23 3.09 12.78 6.79
N PHE A 24 2.13 13.52 7.36
CA PHE A 24 1.61 14.76 6.77
C PHE A 24 2.69 15.85 6.65
N LYS A 25 3.51 16.04 7.69
CA LYS A 25 4.65 16.97 7.63
C LYS A 25 5.67 16.57 6.56
N LEU A 26 5.95 15.27 6.43
CA LEU A 26 6.88 14.73 5.45
C LEU A 26 6.35 14.95 4.02
N PHE A 27 5.06 14.74 3.81
CA PHE A 27 4.34 15.02 2.57
C PHE A 27 4.45 16.50 2.19
N ALA A 28 4.06 17.41 3.09
CA ALA A 28 4.08 18.85 2.83
C ALA A 28 5.51 19.38 2.55
N LYS A 29 6.50 18.96 3.35
CA LYS A 29 7.88 19.46 3.24
C LYS A 29 8.58 19.02 1.95
N ASN A 30 8.25 17.83 1.44
CA ASN A 30 8.93 17.25 0.27
C ASN A 30 8.06 17.21 -0.98
N TYR A 31 6.87 17.81 -0.94
CA TYR A 31 5.83 17.69 -1.96
C TYR A 31 6.35 17.85 -3.39
N ARG A 32 7.18 18.87 -3.65
CA ARG A 32 7.76 19.16 -4.98
C ARG A 32 8.50 17.98 -5.61
N TYR A 33 9.18 17.16 -4.80
CA TYR A 33 9.95 16.01 -5.29
C TYR A 33 9.08 14.76 -5.45
N LEU A 34 7.98 14.71 -4.69
CA LEU A 34 7.08 13.56 -4.66
C LEU A 34 6.02 13.64 -5.75
N ILE A 35 5.47 14.83 -5.99
CA ILE A 35 4.39 15.00 -6.96
C ILE A 35 4.85 14.67 -8.38
N LEU A 36 6.11 14.97 -8.74
CA LEU A 36 6.58 14.80 -10.10
C LEU A 36 6.57 13.33 -10.56
N PRO A 37 7.20 12.35 -9.86
CA PRO A 37 7.07 10.93 -10.21
C PRO A 37 5.62 10.46 -10.24
N PHE A 38 4.82 10.80 -9.22
CA PHE A 38 3.43 10.36 -9.14
C PHE A 38 2.55 10.95 -10.25
N ALA A 39 2.79 12.19 -10.67
CA ALA A 39 2.09 12.81 -11.79
C ALA A 39 2.46 12.14 -13.11
N ILE A 40 3.76 11.89 -13.35
CA ILE A 40 4.22 11.18 -14.56
C ILE A 40 3.59 9.79 -14.64
N PHE A 41 3.66 9.01 -13.56
CA PHE A 41 3.08 7.67 -13.51
C PHE A 41 1.55 7.67 -13.51
N GLY A 42 0.91 8.68 -12.92
CA GLY A 42 -0.55 8.88 -12.95
C GLY A 42 -1.05 9.17 -14.36
N VAL A 43 -0.41 10.10 -15.07
CA VAL A 43 -0.72 10.39 -16.48
C VAL A 43 -0.47 9.18 -17.36
N LEU A 44 0.64 8.45 -17.14
CA LEU A 44 0.92 7.19 -17.84
C LEU A 44 -0.17 6.14 -17.59
N THR A 45 -0.67 6.04 -16.35
CA THR A 45 -1.78 5.13 -16.00
C THR A 45 -3.03 5.47 -16.81
N ILE A 46 -3.40 6.74 -16.89
CA ILE A 46 -4.56 7.21 -17.65
C ILE A 46 -4.38 6.90 -19.13
N PHE A 47 -3.21 7.23 -19.68
CA PHE A 47 -2.88 6.95 -21.07
C PHE A 47 -3.00 5.45 -21.40
N LEU A 48 -2.42 4.57 -20.56
CA LEU A 48 -2.50 3.12 -20.74
C LEU A 48 -3.92 2.59 -20.61
N LYS A 49 -4.72 3.08 -19.64
CA LYS A 49 -6.12 2.67 -19.50
C LYS A 49 -6.91 3.01 -20.76
N ILE A 50 -6.76 4.22 -21.28
CA ILE A 50 -7.47 4.65 -22.48
C ILE A 50 -7.02 3.82 -23.69
N LEU A 51 -5.72 3.67 -23.90
CA LEU A 51 -5.20 2.96 -25.07
C LEU A 51 -5.55 1.47 -25.05
N LEU A 52 -5.51 0.82 -23.89
CA LEU A 52 -5.70 -0.63 -23.78
C LEU A 52 -7.15 -1.05 -23.53
N LEU A 53 -7.94 -0.22 -22.84
CA LEU A 53 -9.25 -0.64 -22.32
C LEU A 53 -10.43 0.04 -23.01
N THR A 54 -10.23 1.12 -23.77
CA THR A 54 -11.37 1.85 -24.39
C THR A 54 -12.19 0.95 -25.32
N GLU A 55 -11.56 0.20 -26.23
CA GLU A 55 -12.32 -0.69 -27.12
C GLU A 55 -13.00 -1.82 -26.36
N PHE A 56 -12.35 -2.31 -25.29
CA PHE A 56 -12.92 -3.36 -24.46
C PHE A 56 -14.15 -2.87 -23.68
N GLU A 57 -14.08 -1.66 -23.13
CA GLU A 57 -15.19 -0.99 -22.45
C GLU A 57 -16.35 -0.68 -23.40
N LEU A 58 -16.06 -0.21 -24.62
CA LEU A 58 -17.08 -0.01 -25.65
C LEU A 58 -17.80 -1.31 -26.00
N TYR A 59 -17.06 -2.39 -26.22
CA TYR A 59 -17.65 -3.71 -26.50
C TYR A 59 -18.55 -4.19 -25.36
N ILE A 60 -18.12 -4.02 -24.11
CA ILE A 60 -18.92 -4.37 -22.92
C ILE A 60 -20.19 -3.52 -22.84
N ASN A 61 -20.08 -2.21 -23.09
CA ASN A 61 -21.22 -1.30 -23.06
C ASN A 61 -22.26 -1.65 -24.15
N ASP A 62 -21.81 -1.99 -25.36
CA ASP A 62 -22.70 -2.43 -26.44
C ASP A 62 -23.37 -3.79 -26.12
N LEU A 63 -22.65 -4.71 -25.47
CA LEU A 63 -23.22 -5.94 -24.95
C LEU A 63 -24.27 -5.67 -23.87
N GLY A 64 -24.00 -4.73 -22.96
CA GLY A 64 -24.93 -4.31 -21.90
C GLY A 64 -26.22 -3.67 -22.45
N ARG A 65 -26.10 -2.83 -23.49
CA ARG A 65 -27.26 -2.29 -24.21
C ARG A 65 -28.09 -3.39 -24.87
N SER A 66 -27.43 -4.33 -25.55
CA SER A 66 -28.08 -5.47 -26.19
C SER A 66 -28.85 -6.34 -25.19
N ILE A 67 -28.31 -6.52 -23.99
CA ILE A 67 -28.97 -7.21 -22.87
C ILE A 67 -30.21 -6.42 -22.41
N SER A 68 -30.06 -5.12 -22.18
CA SER A 68 -31.16 -4.24 -21.74
C SER A 68 -32.32 -4.19 -22.74
N GLU A 69 -32.02 -4.20 -24.04
CA GLU A 69 -33.03 -4.18 -25.10
C GLU A 69 -33.77 -5.52 -25.23
N ARG A 70 -33.07 -6.65 -25.02
CA ARG A 70 -33.66 -7.98 -25.13
C ARG A 70 -34.48 -8.38 -23.91
N LEU A 71 -34.03 -7.99 -22.71
CA LEU A 71 -34.67 -8.42 -21.45
C LEU A 71 -35.85 -7.55 -21.02
N GLY A 72 -35.98 -6.32 -21.55
CA GLY A 72 -37.06 -5.41 -21.18
C GLY A 72 -37.16 -5.13 -19.66
N PRO A 73 -38.21 -4.42 -19.20
CA PRO A 73 -38.54 -4.39 -17.78
C PRO A 73 -39.03 -5.81 -17.36
N PRO A 74 -38.55 -6.36 -16.23
CA PRO A 74 -38.81 -7.75 -15.89
C PRO A 74 -40.31 -7.94 -15.59
N THR A 75 -41.01 -8.70 -16.43
CA THR A 75 -42.40 -9.12 -16.17
C THR A 75 -42.49 -10.50 -15.53
N ASP A 76 -41.52 -11.42 -15.76
CA ASP A 76 -41.35 -12.64 -14.98
C ASP A 76 -39.96 -13.27 -15.17
N ILE A 77 -39.26 -13.59 -14.06
CA ILE A 77 -37.88 -14.15 -14.07
C ILE A 77 -37.86 -15.59 -14.64
N SER A 78 -39.01 -16.26 -14.67
CA SER A 78 -39.15 -17.63 -15.16
C SER A 78 -39.08 -17.78 -16.69
N GLU A 79 -39.04 -16.69 -17.45
CA GLU A 79 -39.01 -16.71 -18.92
C GLU A 79 -37.61 -16.60 -19.53
N PHE A 80 -36.54 -16.51 -18.72
CA PHE A 80 -35.18 -16.43 -19.24
C PHE A 80 -34.82 -17.65 -20.10
N ILE A 81 -34.55 -17.41 -21.38
CA ILE A 81 -34.04 -18.45 -22.29
C ILE A 81 -32.56 -18.69 -21.96
N GLU A 82 -32.08 -19.93 -22.09
CA GLU A 82 -30.68 -20.31 -21.83
C GLU A 82 -29.65 -19.40 -22.54
N SER A 83 -29.98 -18.92 -23.75
CA SER A 83 -29.16 -18.00 -24.52
C SER A 83 -29.05 -16.60 -23.90
N GLU A 84 -30.09 -16.12 -23.21
CA GLU A 84 -30.10 -14.83 -22.51
C GLU A 84 -29.32 -14.91 -21.21
N PHE A 85 -29.41 -16.05 -20.51
CA PHE A 85 -28.59 -16.33 -19.34
C PHE A 85 -27.10 -16.37 -19.70
N PHE A 86 -26.73 -17.02 -20.81
CA PHE A 86 -25.34 -17.05 -21.28
C PHE A 86 -24.82 -15.66 -21.65
N LEU A 87 -25.65 -14.84 -22.31
CA LEU A 87 -25.33 -13.45 -22.66
C LEU A 87 -25.07 -12.61 -21.40
N LEU A 88 -25.93 -12.75 -20.38
CA LEU A 88 -25.77 -12.08 -19.09
C LEU A 88 -24.49 -12.53 -18.37
N LEU A 89 -24.22 -13.83 -18.34
CA LEU A 89 -23.00 -14.40 -17.74
C LEU A 89 -21.75 -13.88 -18.46
N GLN A 90 -21.77 -13.81 -19.79
CA GLN A 90 -20.69 -13.25 -20.60
C GLN A 90 -20.47 -11.77 -20.24
N TYR A 91 -21.53 -10.96 -20.17
CA TYR A 91 -21.42 -9.55 -19.78
C TYR A 91 -20.85 -9.37 -18.38
N LEU A 92 -21.31 -10.15 -17.40
CA LEU A 92 -20.79 -10.11 -16.04
C LEU A 92 -19.30 -10.50 -16.00
N PHE A 93 -18.93 -11.56 -16.71
CA PHE A 93 -17.53 -12.02 -16.79
C PHE A 93 -16.62 -10.97 -17.45
N LEU A 94 -17.05 -10.34 -18.54
CA LEU A 94 -16.24 -9.33 -19.21
C LEU A 94 -16.12 -8.04 -18.40
N ASN A 95 -17.18 -7.60 -17.73
CA ASN A 95 -17.10 -6.50 -16.75
C ASN A 95 -16.12 -6.83 -15.62
N PHE A 96 -16.18 -8.06 -15.11
CA PHE A 96 -15.25 -8.54 -14.09
C PHE A 96 -13.79 -8.49 -14.58
N LEU A 97 -13.54 -8.93 -15.82
CA LEU A 97 -12.23 -8.85 -16.45
C LEU A 97 -11.76 -7.40 -16.64
N LEU A 98 -12.65 -6.49 -17.06
CA LEU A 98 -12.35 -5.07 -17.22
C LEU A 98 -11.89 -4.45 -15.90
N LEU A 99 -12.59 -4.73 -14.80
CA LEU A 99 -12.23 -4.25 -13.46
C LEU A 99 -10.85 -4.75 -13.02
N ILE A 100 -10.54 -6.03 -13.28
CA ILE A 100 -9.21 -6.60 -13.01
C ILE A 100 -8.14 -5.84 -13.79
N CYS A 101 -8.34 -5.64 -15.09
CA CYS A 101 -7.39 -4.92 -15.94
C CYS A 101 -7.17 -3.48 -15.44
N GLN A 102 -8.25 -2.76 -15.11
CA GLN A 102 -8.16 -1.39 -14.60
C GLN A 102 -7.35 -1.30 -13.29
N ALA A 103 -7.57 -2.24 -12.36
CA ALA A 103 -6.87 -2.30 -11.09
C ALA A 103 -5.40 -2.75 -11.22
N LEU A 104 -5.09 -3.63 -12.18
CA LEU A 104 -3.72 -4.05 -12.48
C LEU A 104 -2.90 -2.89 -13.07
N ILE A 105 -3.47 -2.09 -13.98
CA ILE A 105 -2.75 -0.97 -14.60
C ILE A 105 -2.44 0.12 -13.56
N GLY A 106 -3.42 0.54 -12.76
CA GLY A 106 -3.16 1.52 -11.71
C GLY A 106 -4.38 1.80 -10.84
N GLY A 107 -4.48 1.07 -9.74
CA GLY A 107 -5.41 1.32 -8.65
C GLY A 107 -4.86 2.31 -7.60
N PRO A 108 -5.73 2.84 -6.73
CA PRO A 108 -5.36 3.83 -5.72
C PRO A 108 -4.47 3.25 -4.60
N VAL A 109 -4.60 1.95 -4.32
CA VAL A 109 -3.89 1.25 -3.23
C VAL A 109 -2.94 0.18 -3.78
N GLY A 110 -2.80 0.07 -5.11
CA GLY A 110 -2.00 -0.98 -5.74
C GLY A 110 -2.10 -0.95 -7.27
N GLY A 111 -1.54 -1.95 -7.94
CA GLY A 111 -1.39 -1.94 -9.39
C GLY A 111 0.04 -1.60 -9.80
N ILE A 112 0.43 -2.05 -10.98
CA ILE A 112 1.81 -2.06 -11.45
C ILE A 112 2.40 -0.65 -11.44
N ILE A 113 1.70 0.32 -12.03
CA ILE A 113 2.22 1.69 -12.17
C ILE A 113 2.27 2.41 -10.82
N THR A 114 1.26 2.25 -9.97
CA THR A 114 1.25 2.83 -8.61
C THR A 114 2.37 2.26 -7.75
N THR A 115 2.61 0.94 -7.81
CA THR A 115 3.72 0.30 -7.10
C THR A 115 5.08 0.82 -7.57
N ILE A 116 5.26 1.03 -8.88
CA ILE A 116 6.49 1.65 -9.43
C ILE A 116 6.65 3.07 -8.88
N ALA A 117 5.59 3.88 -8.88
CA ALA A 117 5.62 5.24 -8.34
C ALA A 117 6.04 5.25 -6.87
N MET A 118 5.46 4.39 -6.03
CA MET A 118 5.84 4.27 -4.62
C MET A 118 7.31 3.86 -4.45
N CYS A 119 7.77 2.84 -5.19
CA CYS A 119 9.16 2.37 -5.15
C CYS A 119 10.15 3.47 -5.57
N SER A 120 9.79 4.29 -6.55
CA SER A 120 10.65 5.34 -7.10
C SER A 120 11.01 6.42 -6.07
N VAL A 121 10.15 6.66 -5.06
CA VAL A 121 10.37 7.69 -4.04
C VAL A 121 10.66 7.14 -2.64
N SER A 122 10.40 5.85 -2.39
CA SER A 122 10.47 5.25 -1.04
C SER A 122 11.85 5.37 -0.41
N THR A 123 12.90 5.11 -1.18
CA THR A 123 14.30 5.17 -0.73
C THR A 123 14.69 6.61 -0.36
N PHE A 124 14.29 7.58 -1.18
CA PHE A 124 14.51 9.00 -0.91
C PHE A 124 13.81 9.43 0.38
N LEU A 125 12.52 9.11 0.51
CA LEU A 125 11.71 9.46 1.67
C LEU A 125 12.27 8.87 2.96
N LEU A 126 12.66 7.59 2.93
CA LEU A 126 13.22 6.92 4.09
C LEU A 126 14.55 7.57 4.52
N LYS A 127 15.47 7.81 3.59
CA LYS A 127 16.74 8.51 3.88
C LYS A 127 16.49 9.93 4.39
N LYS A 128 15.55 10.66 3.79
CA LYS A 128 15.23 12.04 4.17
C LYS A 128 14.64 12.10 5.58
N HIS A 129 13.78 11.14 5.94
CA HIS A 129 13.18 11.05 7.25
C HIS A 129 14.20 10.64 8.33
N LEU A 130 15.10 9.69 8.04
CA LEU A 130 16.11 9.23 8.99
C LEU A 130 17.31 10.16 9.11
N ASN A 131 17.88 10.65 8.01
CA ASN A 131 19.20 11.31 7.99
C ASN A 131 19.15 12.81 7.61
N GLY A 132 17.99 13.34 7.20
CA GLY A 132 17.83 14.77 6.84
C GLY A 132 18.43 15.17 5.49
N GLU A 133 19.58 14.62 5.12
CA GLU A 133 20.24 14.80 3.82
C GLU A 133 20.02 13.57 2.93
N ALA A 134 19.36 13.79 1.80
CA ALA A 134 19.14 12.77 0.78
C ALA A 134 19.07 13.46 -0.57
N ASP A 135 19.89 12.99 -1.52
CA ASP A 135 19.77 13.38 -2.92
C ASP A 135 18.65 12.57 -3.58
N PHE A 136 17.72 13.30 -4.21
CA PHE A 136 16.56 12.72 -4.88
C PHE A 136 16.98 11.93 -6.13
N VAL A 137 17.87 12.49 -6.96
CA VAL A 137 18.19 11.91 -8.26
C VAL A 137 18.91 10.56 -8.11
N SER A 138 19.92 10.50 -7.24
CA SER A 138 20.60 9.24 -6.93
C SER A 138 19.67 8.20 -6.34
N SER A 139 18.78 8.60 -5.42
CA SER A 139 17.83 7.68 -4.79
C SER A 139 16.80 7.15 -5.79
N PHE A 140 16.27 8.02 -6.66
CA PHE A 140 15.34 7.66 -7.74
C PHE A 140 15.98 6.66 -8.71
N LYS A 141 17.20 6.94 -9.19
CA LYS A 141 17.93 6.00 -10.07
C LYS A 141 18.17 4.66 -9.40
N SER A 142 18.56 4.66 -8.12
CA SER A 142 18.81 3.41 -7.38
C SER A 142 17.55 2.60 -7.10
N SER A 143 16.36 3.21 -7.14
CA SER A 143 15.10 2.50 -6.92
C SER A 143 14.75 1.54 -8.07
N PHE A 144 15.26 1.78 -9.28
CA PHE A 144 15.03 0.91 -10.44
C PHE A 144 16.09 -0.19 -10.51
N ASN A 145 15.91 -1.22 -9.68
CA ASN A 145 16.76 -2.41 -9.68
C ASN A 145 15.94 -3.67 -10.00
N LYS A 146 16.61 -4.80 -10.30
CA LYS A 146 15.93 -6.07 -10.62
C LYS A 146 15.02 -6.57 -9.48
N ARG A 147 15.32 -6.24 -8.22
CA ARG A 147 14.51 -6.63 -7.06
C ARG A 147 13.17 -5.88 -7.00
N MET A 148 13.03 -4.76 -7.71
CA MET A 148 11.74 -4.05 -7.84
C MET A 148 10.65 -4.93 -8.48
N LEU A 149 11.03 -5.85 -9.38
CA LEU A 149 10.09 -6.80 -10.01
C LEU A 149 9.35 -7.66 -8.98
N LEU A 150 10.02 -8.02 -7.88
CA LEU A 150 9.40 -8.77 -6.78
C LEU A 150 8.30 -7.94 -6.11
N VAL A 151 8.53 -6.64 -5.92
CA VAL A 151 7.53 -5.73 -5.33
C VAL A 151 6.34 -5.59 -6.27
N ILE A 152 6.59 -5.45 -7.57
CA ILE A 152 5.53 -5.39 -8.61
C ILE A 152 4.72 -6.69 -8.63
N LEU A 153 5.36 -7.85 -8.54
CA LEU A 153 4.66 -9.14 -8.59
C LEU A 153 3.77 -9.34 -7.36
N VAL A 154 4.25 -9.00 -6.16
CA VAL A 154 3.50 -9.21 -4.90
C VAL A 154 2.43 -8.13 -4.70
N ILE A 155 2.80 -6.84 -4.80
CA ILE A 155 1.90 -5.72 -4.51
C ILE A 155 1.19 -5.22 -5.78
N GLY A 156 1.92 -5.11 -6.89
CA GLY A 156 1.37 -4.59 -8.14
C GLY A 156 0.40 -5.55 -8.83
N ILE A 157 0.63 -6.86 -8.72
CA ILE A 157 -0.19 -7.90 -9.37
C ILE A 157 -0.94 -8.74 -8.34
N GLY A 158 -0.23 -9.27 -7.34
CA GLY A 158 -0.80 -10.17 -6.33
C GLY A 158 -1.93 -9.52 -5.52
N PHE A 159 -1.80 -8.26 -5.13
CA PHE A 159 -2.87 -7.56 -4.40
C PHE A 159 -4.11 -7.28 -5.26
N PRO A 160 -4.03 -6.67 -6.46
CA PRO A 160 -5.19 -6.53 -7.33
C PRO A 160 -5.89 -7.87 -7.58
N LEU A 161 -5.17 -8.88 -8.07
CA LEU A 161 -5.77 -10.21 -8.31
C LEU A 161 -6.39 -10.79 -7.05
N GLY A 162 -5.69 -10.70 -5.92
CA GLY A 162 -6.19 -11.13 -4.63
C GLY A 162 -7.51 -10.44 -4.26
N MET A 163 -7.62 -9.12 -4.47
CA MET A 163 -8.84 -8.38 -4.11
C MET A 163 -10.06 -8.88 -4.88
N PHE A 164 -9.85 -9.34 -6.12
CA PHE A 164 -10.92 -9.86 -6.98
C PHE A 164 -11.26 -11.32 -6.70
N PHE A 165 -10.28 -12.19 -6.45
CA PHE A 165 -10.55 -13.60 -6.16
C PHE A 165 -11.01 -13.81 -4.72
N LEU A 166 -10.30 -13.22 -3.76
CA LEU A 166 -10.48 -13.45 -2.33
C LEU A 166 -10.12 -12.18 -1.54
N PHE A 167 -11.11 -11.33 -1.32
CA PHE A 167 -10.98 -10.03 -0.65
C PHE A 167 -10.17 -10.09 0.66
N ILE A 168 -10.50 -11.04 1.56
CA ILE A 168 -9.85 -11.19 2.87
C ILE A 168 -8.35 -11.56 2.74
N PRO A 169 -7.98 -12.64 2.02
CA PRO A 169 -6.58 -12.94 1.73
C PRO A 169 -5.78 -11.79 1.12
N SER A 170 -6.41 -10.97 0.27
CA SER A 170 -5.72 -9.84 -0.34
C SER A 170 -5.32 -8.77 0.66
N ILE A 171 -6.24 -8.42 1.58
CA ILE A 171 -5.94 -7.49 2.68
C ILE A 171 -4.79 -8.03 3.51
N ILE A 172 -4.77 -9.33 3.77
CA ILE A 172 -3.70 -10.00 4.52
C ILE A 172 -2.36 -9.87 3.79
N ILE A 173 -2.32 -10.23 2.51
CA ILE A 173 -1.11 -10.12 1.66
C ILE A 173 -0.61 -8.67 1.65
N TYR A 174 -1.48 -7.71 1.38
CA TYR A 174 -1.10 -6.31 1.33
C TYR A 174 -0.47 -5.83 2.65
N ASN A 175 -1.12 -6.10 3.79
CA ASN A 175 -0.63 -5.64 5.08
C ASN A 175 0.71 -6.28 5.49
N PHE A 176 0.93 -7.56 5.16
CA PHE A 176 2.20 -8.22 5.45
C PHE A 176 3.34 -7.79 4.53
N PHE A 177 3.03 -7.38 3.30
CA PHE A 177 4.03 -7.16 2.27
C PHE A 177 4.19 -5.72 1.81
N ILE A 178 3.35 -4.77 2.24
CA ILE A 178 3.44 -3.36 1.81
C ILE A 178 4.82 -2.73 2.08
N PHE A 179 5.52 -3.16 3.13
CA PHE A 179 6.88 -2.69 3.42
C PHE A 179 7.96 -3.22 2.48
N LEU A 180 7.63 -4.15 1.58
CA LEU A 180 8.50 -4.51 0.47
C LEU A 180 8.92 -3.31 -0.35
N VAL A 181 8.07 -2.27 -0.45
CA VAL A 181 8.37 -0.99 -1.10
C VAL A 181 9.61 -0.30 -0.50
N PHE A 182 10.00 -0.62 0.74
CA PHE A 182 11.21 -0.11 1.38
C PHE A 182 12.32 -1.17 1.46
N THR A 183 12.00 -2.41 1.82
CA THR A 183 13.01 -3.43 2.12
C THR A 183 13.73 -3.95 0.88
N TYR A 184 13.11 -3.90 -0.31
CA TYR A 184 13.71 -4.44 -1.54
C TYR A 184 15.04 -3.75 -1.93
N ASN A 185 15.20 -2.49 -1.54
CA ASN A 185 16.37 -1.66 -1.87
C ASN A 185 17.33 -1.45 -0.69
N MET A 186 17.15 -2.18 0.42
CA MET A 186 18.08 -2.14 1.54
C MET A 186 19.29 -3.01 1.26
N LYS A 187 20.49 -2.43 1.44
CA LYS A 187 21.77 -3.12 1.16
C LYS A 187 22.03 -4.28 2.13
N ASP A 188 21.60 -4.15 3.37
CA ASP A 188 21.89 -5.10 4.45
C ASP A 188 20.84 -6.22 4.56
N VAL A 189 19.95 -6.35 3.58
CA VAL A 189 18.83 -7.30 3.59
C VAL A 189 19.00 -8.31 2.46
N GLU A 190 19.29 -9.56 2.82
CA GLU A 190 19.39 -10.68 1.87
C GLU A 190 18.03 -11.10 1.33
N ASN A 191 17.03 -11.22 2.21
CA ASN A 191 15.66 -11.60 1.84
C ASN A 191 14.66 -10.49 2.20
N PRO A 192 14.26 -9.65 1.21
CA PRO A 192 13.34 -8.53 1.44
C PRO A 192 11.95 -8.94 1.93
N ILE A 193 11.46 -10.12 1.53
CA ILE A 193 10.12 -10.62 1.85
C ILE A 193 10.00 -10.96 3.33
N SER A 194 10.94 -11.76 3.84
CA SER A 194 10.95 -12.11 5.26
C SER A 194 11.14 -10.86 6.12
N GLU A 195 12.00 -9.93 5.68
CA GLU A 195 12.26 -8.69 6.39
C GLU A 195 11.01 -7.80 6.49
N ALA A 196 10.30 -7.59 5.37
CA ALA A 196 9.05 -6.82 5.36
C ALA A 196 8.01 -7.42 6.31
N ARG A 197 7.84 -8.75 6.28
CA ARG A 197 6.89 -9.45 7.15
C ARG A 197 7.26 -9.34 8.64
N LEU A 198 8.54 -9.43 8.97
CA LEU A 198 9.02 -9.27 10.34
C LEU A 198 8.78 -7.86 10.86
N ILE A 199 9.03 -6.83 10.06
CA ILE A 199 8.77 -5.43 10.44
C ILE A 199 7.26 -5.16 10.57
N ALA A 200 6.43 -5.76 9.72
CA ALA A 200 4.98 -5.59 9.76
C ALA A 200 4.28 -6.37 10.89
N LYS A 201 4.99 -7.28 11.59
CA LYS A 201 4.40 -8.13 12.63
C LYS A 201 3.78 -7.28 13.74
N GLY A 202 2.52 -7.57 14.08
CA GLY A 202 1.80 -6.88 15.15
C GLY A 202 1.25 -5.48 14.83
N ALA A 203 1.45 -5.01 13.59
CA ALA A 203 1.06 -3.67 13.16
C ALA A 203 -0.20 -3.64 12.27
N PHE A 204 -0.85 -4.78 12.07
CA PHE A 204 -1.92 -4.98 11.08
C PHE A 204 -3.03 -3.92 11.13
N TRP A 205 -3.70 -3.75 12.28
CA TRP A 205 -4.79 -2.78 12.42
C TRP A 205 -4.36 -1.32 12.27
N LYS A 206 -3.14 -1.00 12.69
CA LYS A 206 -2.56 0.34 12.51
C LYS A 206 -2.29 0.61 11.03
N LEU A 207 -1.86 -0.39 10.28
CA LEU A 207 -1.62 -0.27 8.84
C LEU A 207 -2.92 -0.08 8.07
N ILE A 208 -3.95 -0.88 8.38
CA ILE A 208 -5.32 -0.67 7.87
C ILE A 208 -5.82 0.73 8.18
N GLY A 209 -5.65 1.18 9.43
CA GLY A 209 -6.05 2.52 9.86
C GLY A 209 -5.43 3.63 9.00
N MET A 210 -4.15 3.53 8.64
CA MET A 210 -3.50 4.51 7.77
C MET A 210 -4.05 4.51 6.35
N ILE A 211 -4.31 3.33 5.79
CA ILE A 211 -4.93 3.21 4.45
C ILE A 211 -6.31 3.86 4.48
N ILE A 212 -7.13 3.58 5.49
CA ILE A 212 -8.47 4.16 5.64
C ILE A 212 -8.40 5.68 5.75
N ILE A 213 -7.52 6.23 6.61
CA ILE A 213 -7.35 7.68 6.77
C ILE A 213 -6.97 8.33 5.44
N ASN A 214 -6.01 7.75 4.71
CA ASN A 214 -5.59 8.24 3.40
C ASN A 214 -6.75 8.19 2.39
N SER A 215 -7.46 7.06 2.31
CA SER A 215 -8.56 6.88 1.37
C SER A 215 -9.74 7.80 1.65
N ILE A 216 -10.12 8.01 2.91
CA ILE A 216 -11.19 8.95 3.30
C ILE A 216 -10.82 10.38 2.90
N LEU A 217 -9.58 10.79 3.14
CA LEU A 217 -9.12 12.13 2.79
C LEU A 217 -9.18 12.34 1.28
N ILE A 218 -8.62 11.42 0.49
CA ILE A 218 -8.63 11.51 -0.97
C ILE A 218 -10.06 11.49 -1.49
N ALA A 219 -10.91 10.58 -1.00
CA ALA A 219 -12.30 10.48 -1.43
C ALA A 219 -13.10 11.76 -1.12
N THR A 220 -12.91 12.36 0.06
CA THR A 220 -13.60 13.60 0.45
C THR A 220 -13.19 14.76 -0.45
N VAL A 221 -11.89 14.93 -0.69
CA VAL A 221 -11.38 16.01 -1.56
C VAL A 221 -11.79 15.77 -3.01
N SER A 222 -11.71 14.52 -3.50
CA SER A 222 -12.15 14.13 -4.83
C SER A 222 -13.63 14.41 -5.04
N PHE A 223 -14.47 14.07 -4.06
CA PHE A 223 -15.91 14.34 -4.11
C PHE A 223 -16.20 15.84 -4.22
N ILE A 224 -15.61 16.67 -3.37
CA ILE A 224 -15.78 18.13 -3.42
C ILE A 224 -15.32 18.69 -4.76
N TYR A 225 -14.16 18.24 -5.24
CA TYR A 225 -13.62 18.69 -6.52
C TYR A 225 -14.53 18.31 -7.70
N LYS A 226 -15.05 17.08 -7.74
CA LYS A 226 -15.97 16.62 -8.79
C LYS A 226 -17.26 17.45 -8.78
N LEU A 227 -17.83 17.73 -7.61
CA LEU A 227 -18.99 18.62 -7.50
C LEU A 227 -18.72 20.01 -8.09
N ILE A 228 -17.54 20.58 -7.85
CA ILE A 228 -17.16 21.89 -8.40
C ILE A 228 -17.01 21.80 -9.93
N ILE A 229 -16.32 20.77 -10.42
CA ILE A 229 -16.10 20.58 -11.85
C ILE A 229 -17.43 20.36 -12.57
N ASP A 230 -18.29 19.48 -12.07
CA ASP A 230 -19.61 19.20 -12.65
C ASP A 230 -20.51 20.45 -12.67
N PHE A 231 -20.35 21.34 -11.68
CA PHE A 231 -21.08 22.61 -11.63
C PHE A 231 -20.54 23.66 -12.61
N VAL A 232 -19.22 23.74 -12.80
CA VAL A 232 -18.56 24.79 -13.61
C VAL A 232 -18.43 24.38 -15.08
N LEU A 233 -18.15 23.11 -15.33
CA LEU A 233 -17.93 22.53 -16.65
C LEU A 233 -18.99 21.45 -16.85
N ASP A 234 -19.91 21.66 -17.78
CA ASP A 234 -20.83 20.60 -18.22
C ASP A 234 -20.07 19.55 -19.07
N LEU A 235 -19.25 18.74 -18.40
CA LEU A 235 -18.45 17.68 -19.01
C LEU A 235 -19.30 16.45 -19.35
N SER A 236 -20.60 16.47 -19.03
CA SER A 236 -21.53 15.38 -19.38
C SER A 236 -21.56 15.16 -20.90
N ILE A 237 -21.44 16.24 -21.68
CA ILE A 237 -21.42 16.21 -23.16
C ILE A 237 -20.21 15.41 -23.69
N ILE A 238 -19.08 15.41 -22.97
CA ILE A 238 -17.85 14.71 -23.37
C ILE A 238 -17.97 13.20 -23.11
N ASN A 239 -18.67 12.79 -22.05
CA ASN A 239 -18.81 11.39 -21.67
C ASN A 239 -19.94 10.66 -22.42
N ILE A 240 -20.92 11.39 -22.97
CA ILE A 240 -22.11 10.82 -23.62
C ILE A 240 -21.83 10.38 -25.06
N SER A 241 -20.76 10.85 -25.70
CA SER A 241 -20.47 10.49 -27.09
C SER A 241 -19.86 9.07 -27.17
N PRO A 242 -20.49 8.11 -27.87
CA PRO A 242 -19.88 6.81 -28.18
C PRO A 242 -18.71 6.91 -29.18
N SER A 243 -18.22 8.12 -29.44
CA SER A 243 -17.13 8.35 -30.37
C SER A 243 -15.80 7.80 -29.86
N ARG A 244 -14.97 7.34 -30.79
CA ARG A 244 -13.57 6.92 -30.58
C ARG A 244 -12.64 8.12 -30.37
N ASP A 245 -13.13 9.19 -29.75
CA ASP A 245 -12.30 10.36 -29.46
C ASP A 245 -11.47 10.11 -28.20
N TYR A 246 -10.30 9.48 -28.40
CA TYR A 246 -9.35 9.20 -27.33
C TYR A 246 -8.85 10.50 -26.66
N GLY A 247 -8.85 11.64 -27.35
CA GLY A 247 -8.38 12.92 -26.82
C GLY A 247 -9.30 13.47 -25.74
N SER A 248 -10.61 13.48 -26.01
CA SER A 248 -11.59 13.95 -25.03
C SER A 248 -11.76 12.98 -23.85
N LYS A 249 -11.68 11.66 -24.08
CA LYS A 249 -11.61 10.66 -23.00
C LYS A 249 -10.38 10.87 -22.11
N PHE A 250 -9.23 11.20 -22.72
CA PHE A 250 -8.01 11.51 -21.98
C PHE A 250 -8.15 12.76 -21.13
N LEU A 251 -8.68 13.84 -21.71
CA LEU A 251 -8.92 15.08 -20.97
C LEU A 251 -9.91 14.87 -19.82
N TYR A 252 -11.01 14.17 -20.08
CA TYR A 252 -12.02 13.82 -19.07
C TYR A 252 -11.38 13.02 -17.92
N GLN A 253 -10.71 11.91 -18.24
CA GLN A 253 -10.11 11.08 -17.19
C GLN A 253 -8.98 11.81 -16.45
N LEU A 254 -8.21 12.66 -17.12
CA LEU A 254 -7.20 13.51 -16.49
C LEU A 254 -7.86 14.45 -15.48
N LEU A 255 -8.88 15.21 -15.89
CA LEU A 255 -9.58 16.18 -15.03
C LEU A 255 -10.15 15.51 -13.77
N TYR A 256 -10.83 14.37 -13.90
CA TYR A 256 -11.43 13.65 -12.77
C TYR A 256 -10.40 12.91 -11.89
N SER A 257 -9.16 12.75 -12.36
CA SER A 257 -8.08 12.10 -11.60
C SER A 257 -7.10 13.09 -10.95
N ILE A 258 -7.26 14.40 -11.15
CA ILE A 258 -6.32 15.42 -10.63
C ILE A 258 -6.14 15.29 -9.12
N THR A 259 -7.24 15.15 -8.37
CA THR A 259 -7.17 15.01 -6.91
C THR A 259 -6.38 13.77 -6.49
N ASP A 260 -6.59 12.66 -7.19
CA ASP A 260 -5.94 11.40 -6.89
C ASP A 260 -4.44 11.52 -7.17
N ILE A 261 -4.04 12.17 -8.26
CA ILE A 261 -2.63 12.44 -8.59
C ILE A 261 -1.98 13.36 -7.55
N ILE A 262 -2.66 14.43 -7.14
CA ILE A 262 -2.16 15.41 -6.17
C ILE A 262 -1.89 14.77 -4.81
N PHE A 263 -2.78 13.89 -4.36
CA PHE A 263 -2.70 13.27 -3.04
C PHE A 263 -2.11 11.85 -3.03
N ALA A 264 -1.87 11.22 -4.18
CA ALA A 264 -1.26 9.89 -4.26
C ALA A 264 0.05 9.72 -3.43
N PRO A 265 0.94 10.73 -3.33
CA PRO A 265 2.15 10.58 -2.52
C PRO A 265 1.91 10.55 -0.99
N LEU A 266 0.71 10.87 -0.51
CA LEU A 266 0.41 10.91 0.92
C LEU A 266 0.57 9.53 1.57
N LEU A 267 0.07 8.47 0.92
CA LEU A 267 0.14 7.11 1.44
C LEU A 267 1.59 6.67 1.68
N ILE A 268 2.49 6.90 0.71
CA ILE A 268 3.89 6.50 0.86
C ILE A 268 4.60 7.31 1.96
N CYS A 269 4.20 8.56 2.22
CA CYS A 269 4.73 9.34 3.33
C CYS A 269 4.28 8.79 4.68
N LEU A 270 3.00 8.46 4.84
CA LEU A 270 2.47 7.81 6.05
C LEU A 270 3.16 6.47 6.30
N LEU A 271 3.27 5.65 5.25
CA LEU A 271 3.97 4.36 5.31
C LEU A 271 5.46 4.53 5.66
N THR A 272 6.13 5.57 5.18
CA THR A 272 7.55 5.82 5.50
C THR A 272 7.76 6.06 6.99
N CYS A 273 6.95 6.93 7.61
CA CYS A 273 7.05 7.24 9.04
C CYS A 273 6.65 6.03 9.92
N PHE A 274 5.68 5.24 9.46
CA PHE A 274 5.28 4.04 10.18
C PHE A 274 6.32 2.92 10.06
N PHE A 275 6.88 2.75 8.87
CA PHE A 275 7.98 1.82 8.62
C PHE A 275 9.21 2.17 9.45
N SER A 276 9.63 3.44 9.51
CA SER A 276 10.79 3.86 10.30
C SER A 276 10.61 3.57 11.78
N LYS A 277 9.40 3.80 12.32
CA LYS A 277 9.06 3.44 13.70
C LYS A 277 9.19 1.94 13.94
N LEU A 278 8.54 1.11 13.13
CA LEU A 278 8.53 -0.35 13.33
C LEU A 278 9.93 -0.95 13.14
N LYS A 279 10.67 -0.44 12.16
CA LYS A 279 12.07 -0.81 11.97
C LYS A 279 12.91 -0.45 13.20
N ALA A 280 12.77 0.76 13.74
CA ALA A 280 13.49 1.18 14.95
C ALA A 280 13.16 0.31 16.18
N GLN A 281 11.90 -0.08 16.34
CA GLN A 281 11.48 -1.01 17.40
C GLN A 281 12.19 -2.36 17.26
N LYS A 282 12.16 -2.94 16.06
CA LYS A 282 12.85 -4.20 15.76
C LYS A 282 14.36 -4.12 15.97
N ASP A 283 14.99 -3.05 15.49
CA ASP A 283 16.44 -2.87 15.58
C ASP A 283 16.89 -2.72 17.04
N LEU A 284 16.09 -2.07 17.89
CA LEU A 284 16.31 -1.99 19.33
C LEU A 284 16.17 -3.37 19.99
N ASP A 285 15.07 -4.09 19.75
CA ASP A 285 14.87 -5.43 20.31
C ASP A 285 16.03 -6.38 19.94
N SER A 286 16.51 -6.31 18.69
CA SER A 286 17.64 -7.13 18.24
C SER A 286 18.97 -6.76 18.94
N LYS A 287 19.19 -5.48 19.23
CA LYS A 287 20.38 -5.00 19.95
C LYS A 287 20.31 -5.38 21.43
N PHE A 288 19.14 -5.33 22.05
CA PHE A 288 18.94 -5.84 23.42
C PHE A 288 19.20 -7.35 23.47
N ILE A 289 18.57 -8.15 22.62
CA ILE A 289 18.80 -9.61 22.58
C ILE A 289 20.29 -9.94 22.37
N LYS A 290 20.99 -9.24 21.48
CA LYS A 290 22.43 -9.46 21.25
C LYS A 290 23.33 -9.02 22.42
N ARG A 291 22.95 -7.98 23.17
CA ARG A 291 23.69 -7.53 24.37
C ARG A 291 23.53 -8.50 25.54
N TYR A 292 22.36 -9.10 25.70
CA TYR A 292 22.06 -10.02 26.80
C TYR A 292 22.37 -11.49 26.48
N TYR A 293 22.38 -11.86 25.20
CA TYR A 293 22.75 -13.20 24.74
C TYR A 293 23.84 -13.15 23.66
N PRO A 294 25.08 -12.74 24.00
CA PRO A 294 26.19 -12.86 23.09
C PRO A 294 26.51 -14.35 22.89
N ALA A 295 26.12 -14.89 21.73
CA ALA A 295 26.53 -16.19 21.20
C ALA A 295 26.09 -17.46 21.97
N ARG A 296 24.86 -17.93 21.73
CA ARG A 296 24.61 -19.39 21.68
C ARG A 296 25.04 -19.90 20.30
N LYS A 297 26.34 -20.12 20.11
CA LYS A 297 26.80 -21.02 19.03
C LYS A 297 26.24 -22.41 19.37
N GLN A 298 25.48 -22.98 18.44
CA GLN A 298 25.22 -24.42 18.28
C GLN A 298 25.20 -25.25 19.57
N ALA A 299 24.01 -25.44 20.15
CA ALA A 299 23.75 -26.60 20.98
C ALA A 299 22.32 -27.08 20.70
N GLU A 300 22.23 -28.38 20.48
CA GLU A 300 21.11 -29.21 20.04
C GLU A 300 19.86 -29.20 20.96
N PRO A 301 18.74 -29.81 20.51
CA PRO A 301 17.40 -29.49 20.98
C PRO A 301 17.02 -30.27 22.24
N TYR A 302 16.15 -29.64 23.04
CA TYR A 302 15.32 -30.28 24.06
C TYR A 302 16.06 -30.97 25.22
N LYS A 303 16.31 -30.19 26.28
CA LYS A 303 16.02 -30.50 27.69
C LYS A 303 16.81 -29.52 28.55
N GLU A 304 16.10 -28.58 29.16
CA GLU A 304 16.15 -28.28 30.59
C GLU A 304 15.45 -26.94 30.83
N LEU A 305 14.36 -27.01 31.58
CA LEU A 305 13.72 -25.90 32.27
C LEU A 305 14.66 -25.37 33.36
N ALA A 306 15.83 -24.88 32.98
CA ALA A 306 16.77 -24.24 33.88
C ALA A 306 16.48 -22.73 33.89
N ARG A 307 16.01 -22.27 35.06
CA ARG A 307 15.88 -20.88 35.52
C ARG A 307 16.43 -19.84 34.54
N VAL A 308 15.53 -19.22 33.79
CA VAL A 308 15.81 -17.91 33.19
C VAL A 308 15.89 -16.92 34.34
N GLU A 309 17.10 -16.48 34.67
CA GLU A 309 17.30 -15.34 35.56
C GLU A 309 16.52 -14.15 34.99
N ILE A 310 15.58 -13.66 35.78
CA ILE A 310 14.75 -12.50 35.45
C ILE A 310 15.70 -11.29 35.35
N PRO A 311 15.64 -10.47 34.28
CA PRO A 311 16.57 -9.36 34.09
C PRO A 311 16.51 -8.35 35.25
N LEU A 312 17.68 -7.84 35.64
CA LEU A 312 17.84 -6.70 36.54
C LEU A 312 17.23 -5.42 35.93
N GLU A 313 16.78 -4.55 36.82
CA GLU A 313 15.99 -3.34 36.62
C GLU A 313 16.50 -2.39 35.51
N GLY A 314 15.57 -1.90 34.66
CA GLY A 314 15.71 -0.59 34.00
C GLY A 314 15.64 -0.54 32.48
N GLU A 315 15.77 -1.66 31.76
CA GLU A 315 15.74 -1.64 30.29
C GLU A 315 14.39 -2.08 29.73
N ALA A 316 13.64 -1.10 29.21
CA ALA A 316 12.33 -1.34 28.63
C ALA A 316 12.43 -2.06 27.27
N ILE A 317 11.63 -3.11 27.07
CA ILE A 317 11.58 -3.94 25.85
C ILE A 317 10.27 -3.67 25.08
N TYR A 318 10.25 -3.83 23.75
CA TYR A 318 8.98 -3.77 23.01
C TYR A 318 8.39 -5.16 22.81
N CYS A 319 7.06 -5.27 22.96
CA CYS A 319 6.37 -6.49 22.58
C CYS A 319 6.42 -6.68 21.05
N SER A 320 7.05 -7.76 20.61
CA SER A 320 7.13 -8.14 19.19
C SER A 320 5.80 -8.51 18.52
N PHE A 321 4.71 -8.56 19.29
CA PHE A 321 3.36 -8.89 18.82
C PHE A 321 2.39 -7.70 18.77
N CYS A 322 2.53 -6.71 19.65
CA CYS A 322 1.63 -5.54 19.65
C CYS A 322 2.35 -4.18 19.67
N GLY A 323 3.68 -4.18 19.81
CA GLY A 323 4.52 -2.99 19.88
C GLY A 323 4.35 -2.18 21.17
N HIS A 324 3.80 -2.77 22.23
CA HIS A 324 3.69 -2.15 23.54
C HIS A 324 5.06 -2.09 24.22
N LEU A 325 5.41 -0.93 24.80
CA LEU A 325 6.64 -0.77 25.57
C LEU A 325 6.44 -1.37 26.96
N ILE A 326 7.27 -2.33 27.29
CA ILE A 326 7.26 -3.09 28.53
C ILE A 326 8.41 -2.55 29.39
N LYS A 327 8.07 -1.81 30.43
CA LYS A 327 9.04 -1.12 31.30
C LYS A 327 9.79 -2.08 32.22
N THR A 328 9.19 -3.23 32.53
CA THR A 328 9.70 -4.26 33.42
C THR A 328 9.61 -5.61 32.73
N PRO A 329 10.67 -6.45 32.76
CA PRO A 329 10.67 -7.70 32.04
C PRO A 329 9.58 -8.65 32.56
N GLU A 330 8.54 -8.85 31.75
CA GLU A 330 7.43 -9.76 32.03
C GLU A 330 7.49 -10.96 31.07
N LYS A 331 6.97 -12.13 31.50
CA LYS A 331 6.88 -13.32 30.62
C LYS A 331 5.87 -13.14 29.49
N PHE A 332 4.82 -12.38 29.76
CA PHE A 332 3.72 -12.10 28.84
C PHE A 332 3.63 -10.61 28.62
N CYS A 333 3.17 -10.19 27.43
CA CYS A 333 2.91 -8.79 27.20
C CYS A 333 1.71 -8.32 28.03
N PRO A 334 1.83 -7.26 28.85
CA PRO A 334 0.72 -6.75 29.66
C PRO A 334 -0.43 -6.19 28.80
N ASN A 335 -0.17 -5.89 27.53
CA ASN A 335 -1.18 -5.35 26.61
C ASN A 335 -1.86 -6.40 25.73
N CYS A 336 -1.18 -7.48 25.32
CA CYS A 336 -1.75 -8.46 24.40
C CYS A 336 -1.66 -9.92 24.87
N GLY A 337 -1.10 -10.19 26.05
CA GLY A 337 -1.01 -11.52 26.64
C GLY A 337 -0.05 -12.49 25.94
N GLU A 338 0.62 -12.07 24.87
CA GLU A 338 1.54 -12.91 24.10
C GLU A 338 2.83 -13.20 24.87
N LEU A 339 3.34 -14.42 24.75
CA LEU A 339 4.58 -14.86 25.38
C LEU A 339 5.77 -14.15 24.71
N LEU A 340 6.57 -13.45 25.49
CA LEU A 340 7.67 -12.62 24.97
C LEU A 340 8.98 -13.41 24.77
N ILE A 341 9.04 -14.64 25.30
CA ILE A 341 10.23 -15.50 25.34
C ILE A 341 9.80 -16.91 24.88
N SER A 342 10.24 -17.35 23.70
CA SER A 342 10.15 -18.75 23.25
C SER A 342 11.52 -19.41 23.24
#